data_AF-A0A3S1TLP0-F1
#
_entry.id   AF-A0A3S1TLP0-F1
#
_cell.length_a   1.000
_cell.length_b   1.000
_cell.length_c   1.000
_cell.angle_alpha   90.00
_cell.angle_beta   90.00
_cell.angle_gamma   90.00
#
_symmetry.space_group_name_H-M   'P 1'
#
loop_
_entity.id
_entity.type
_entity.pdbx_description
1 polymer ?
#
loop_
_entity_poly.entity_id
_entity_poly.type
_entity_poly.pdbx_seq_one_letter_code
_entity_poly.pdbx_strand_id
1 'polypeptide(L)'
;PYAADRLPIIMQSLTTAYDLVVVECGPADAQGISRLVGDGTEVFLSMLEADDQVTQAAVKLIENGYPDVTLVTPVGHEPGDPLPGRRSAA
;
A
#
# COMPACT_ATOMS: atom_id res chain seq x y z
N PRO A 1 -8.01 18.81 -0.26
CA PRO A 1 -6.98 18.83 -1.33
C PRO A 1 -5.63 19.42 -0.89
N TYR A 2 -5.59 20.55 -0.18
CA TYR A 2 -4.36 21.31 0.13
C TYR A 2 -3.37 20.67 1.12
N ALA A 3 -3.79 19.66 1.88
CA ALA A 3 -2.93 19.02 2.88
C ALA A 3 -1.92 18.05 2.25
N ALA A 4 -2.34 17.32 1.21
CA ALA A 4 -1.50 16.29 0.57
C ALA A 4 -0.34 16.91 -0.23
N ASP A 5 -0.49 18.14 -0.73
CA ASP A 5 0.56 18.83 -1.48
C ASP A 5 1.78 19.19 -0.62
N ARG A 6 1.63 19.18 0.71
CA ARG A 6 2.74 19.37 1.65
C ARG A 6 3.43 18.09 2.06
N LEU A 7 2.93 16.91 1.66
CA LEU A 7 3.55 15.64 2.01
C LEU A 7 5.01 15.54 1.52
N PRO A 8 5.37 15.96 0.29
CA PRO A 8 6.76 15.86 -0.16
C PRO A 8 7.76 16.61 0.75
N ILE A 9 7.42 17.84 1.17
CA ILE A 9 8.31 18.64 2.04
C ILE A 9 8.38 18.08 3.47
N ILE A 10 7.29 17.47 3.96
CA ILE A 10 7.27 16.76 5.24
C ILE A 10 8.15 15.51 5.16
N MET A 11 7.98 14.71 4.11
CA MET A 11 8.75 13.47 3.91
C MET A 11 10.25 13.77 3.82
N GLN A 12 10.66 14.80 3.10
CA GLN A 12 12.07 15.21 3.03
C GLN A 12 12.64 15.56 4.42
N SER A 13 11.86 16.24 5.27
CA SER A 13 12.29 16.58 6.62
C SER A 13 12.42 15.32 7.49
N LEU A 14 11.47 14.38 7.36
CA LEU A 14 11.46 13.13 8.12
C LEU A 14 12.61 12.20 7.69
N THR A 15 12.85 12.03 6.40
CA THR A 15 13.93 11.15 5.90
C THR A 15 15.32 11.72 6.15
N THR A 16 15.44 13.02 6.40
CA THR A 16 16.69 13.65 6.86
C THR A 16 16.92 13.44 8.36
N ALA A 17 15.85 13.48 9.15
CA ALA A 17 15.93 13.47 10.61
C ALA A 17 15.92 12.05 11.22
N TYR A 18 15.37 11.07 10.51
CA TYR A 18 15.20 9.71 10.99
C TYR A 18 15.81 8.71 10.01
N ASP A 19 16.42 7.66 10.55
CA ASP A 19 17.01 6.58 9.76
C ASP A 19 15.95 5.70 9.07
N LEU A 20 14.74 5.65 9.64
CA LEU A 20 13.60 4.91 9.09
C LEU A 20 12.31 5.69 9.30
N VAL A 21 11.52 5.80 8.23
CA VAL A 21 10.18 6.40 8.25
C VAL A 21 9.22 5.38 7.66
N VAL A 22 8.23 4.96 8.45
CA VAL A 22 7.16 4.07 7.99
C VAL A 22 5.88 4.87 7.87
N VAL A 23 5.27 4.84 6.69
CA VAL A 23 3.99 5.51 6.42
C VAL A 23 2.93 4.45 6.18
N GLU A 24 1.99 4.33 7.12
CA GLU A 24 0.79 3.54 6.89
C GLU A 24 -0.13 4.33 5.96
N CYS A 25 -0.35 3.77 4.78
CA CYS A 25 -1.33 4.26 3.84
C CYS A 25 -2.51 3.29 3.93
N GLY A 26 -3.70 3.79 4.21
CA GLY A 26 -4.92 3.07 3.89
C GLY A 26 -5.04 2.83 2.37
N PRO A 27 -6.25 2.66 1.82
CA PRO A 27 -6.42 2.50 0.37
C PRO A 27 -5.76 3.66 -0.39
N ALA A 28 -4.69 3.36 -1.14
CA ALA A 28 -3.89 4.33 -1.86
C ALA A 28 -3.57 3.82 -3.27
N ASP A 29 -3.55 4.75 -4.22
CA ASP A 29 -3.13 4.50 -5.59
C ASP A 29 -1.72 5.08 -5.84
N ALA A 30 -1.20 4.84 -7.04
CA ALA A 30 0.09 5.35 -7.48
C ALA A 30 0.25 6.87 -7.34
N GLN A 31 -0.85 7.63 -7.47
CA GLN A 31 -0.84 9.09 -7.33
C GLN A 31 -0.77 9.53 -5.86
N GLY A 32 -1.43 8.79 -4.95
CA GLY A 32 -1.30 9.00 -3.51
C GLY A 32 0.13 8.72 -3.03
N ILE A 33 0.70 7.60 -3.51
CA ILE A 33 2.06 7.16 -3.15
C ILE A 33 3.13 8.09 -3.73
N SER A 34 2.92 8.67 -4.92
CA SER A 34 3.93 9.54 -5.55
C SER A 34 4.27 10.80 -4.74
N ARG A 35 3.40 11.18 -3.81
CA ARG A 35 3.63 12.30 -2.88
C ARG A 35 4.48 11.92 -1.66
N LEU A 36 4.70 10.63 -1.44
CA LEU A 36 5.39 10.07 -0.28
C LEU A 36 6.79 9.54 -0.62
N VAL A 37 6.97 9.06 -1.85
CA VAL A 37 8.20 8.38 -2.29
C VAL A 37 9.31 9.35 -2.67
N GLY A 38 10.54 8.94 -2.39
CA GLY A 38 11.79 9.53 -2.88
C GLY A 38 12.82 8.44 -3.14
N ASP A 39 14.08 8.83 -3.34
CA ASP A 39 15.16 7.86 -3.59
C ASP A 39 15.27 6.83 -2.44
N GLY A 40 15.36 5.55 -2.80
CA GLY A 40 15.49 4.44 -1.85
C GLY A 40 14.20 4.05 -1.10
N THR A 41 13.03 4.52 -1.54
CA THR A 41 11.75 4.13 -0.92
C THR A 41 11.32 2.75 -1.40
N GLU A 42 11.02 1.85 -0.45
CA GLU A 42 10.41 0.54 -0.73
C GLU A 42 8.91 0.60 -0.46
N VAL A 43 8.12 -0.05 -1.34
CA VAL A 43 6.65 -0.07 -1.23
C VAL A 43 6.20 -1.47 -0.82
N PHE A 44 5.57 -1.55 0.35
CA PHE A 44 4.98 -2.78 0.87
C PHE A 44 3.46 -2.72 0.74
N LEU A 45 2.87 -3.80 0.22
CA LEU A 45 1.43 -3.94 0.10
C LEU A 45 0.96 -5.03 1.07
N SER A 46 0.28 -4.60 2.13
CA SER A 46 -0.27 -5.51 3.14
C SER A 46 -1.48 -6.23 2.59
N MET A 47 -1.42 -7.55 2.56
CA MET A 47 -2.52 -8.44 2.17
C MET A 47 -2.97 -9.25 3.39
N LEU A 48 -4.26 -9.15 3.72
CA LEU A 48 -4.88 -10.10 4.65
C LEU A 48 -5.30 -11.35 3.86
N GLU A 49 -6.16 -11.17 2.86
CA GLU A 49 -6.59 -12.23 1.96
C GLU A 49 -6.08 -11.98 0.53
N ALA A 50 -5.65 -13.02 -0.16
CA ALA A 50 -5.30 -12.97 -1.57
C ALA A 50 -6.59 -12.95 -2.41
N ASP A 51 -7.20 -11.76 -2.54
CA ASP A 51 -8.35 -11.55 -3.40
C ASP A 51 -7.98 -10.85 -4.73
N ASP A 52 -8.94 -10.80 -5.64
CA ASP A 52 -8.77 -10.17 -6.96
C ASP A 52 -8.49 -8.66 -6.84
N GLN A 53 -9.00 -7.98 -5.82
CA GLN A 53 -8.79 -6.54 -5.62
C GLN A 53 -7.34 -6.25 -5.26
N VAL A 54 -6.76 -7.06 -4.39
CA VAL A 54 -5.38 -6.90 -3.96
C VAL A 54 -4.42 -7.23 -5.11
N THR A 55 -4.73 -8.26 -5.90
CA THR A 55 -4.00 -8.56 -7.15
C THR A 55 -4.07 -7.39 -8.13
N GLN A 56 -5.25 -6.83 -8.34
CA GLN A 56 -5.42 -5.65 -9.22
C GLN A 56 -4.69 -4.41 -8.69
N ALA A 57 -4.64 -4.21 -7.37
CA ALA A 57 -3.90 -3.10 -6.77
C ALA A 57 -2.40 -3.24 -7.04
N ALA A 58 -1.84 -4.44 -6.86
CA ALA A 58 -0.44 -4.72 -7.18
C ALA A 58 -0.15 -4.47 -8.68
N VAL A 59 -0.99 -4.97 -9.59
CA VAL A 59 -0.85 -4.73 -11.03
C VAL A 59 -0.87 -3.25 -11.35
N LYS A 60 -1.84 -2.49 -10.81
CA LYS A 60 -1.93 -1.05 -11.04
C LYS A 60 -0.70 -0.31 -10.55
N LEU A 61 -0.11 -0.70 -9.41
CA LEU A 61 1.11 -0.07 -8.92
C LEU A 61 2.29 -0.32 -9.87
N ILE A 62 2.46 -1.55 -10.33
CA ILE A 62 3.51 -1.93 -11.28
C ILE A 62 3.36 -1.14 -12.58
N GLU A 63 2.14 -1.10 -13.16
CA GLU A 63 1.85 -0.37 -14.40
C GLU A 63 2.08 1.15 -14.27
N ASN A 64 1.99 1.70 -13.06
CA ASN A 64 2.16 3.13 -12.78
C ASN A 64 3.53 3.48 -12.19
N GLY A 65 4.53 2.60 -12.34
CA GLY A 65 5.94 2.92 -12.07
C GLY A 65 6.47 2.46 -10.70
N TYR A 66 5.75 1.58 -10.01
CA TYR A 66 6.21 0.93 -8.78
C TYR A 66 6.40 -0.57 -9.02
N PRO A 67 7.49 -1.00 -9.69
CA PRO A 67 7.69 -2.41 -10.04
C PRO A 67 8.09 -3.29 -8.85
N ASP A 68 8.73 -2.71 -7.83
CA ASP A 68 9.31 -3.43 -6.69
C ASP A 68 8.34 -3.50 -5.49
N VAL A 69 7.09 -3.89 -5.74
CA VAL A 69 6.09 -4.05 -4.67
C VAL A 69 6.31 -5.37 -3.94
N THR A 70 6.52 -5.30 -2.63
CA THR A 70 6.61 -6.48 -1.77
C THR A 70 5.27 -6.76 -1.11
N LEU A 71 4.75 -7.96 -1.32
CA LEU A 71 3.53 -8.44 -0.65
C LEU A 71 3.87 -8.94 0.75
N VAL A 72 3.14 -8.45 1.76
CA VAL A 72 3.33 -8.84 3.15
C VAL A 72 2.03 -9.30 3.77
N THR A 73 2.09 -10.36 4.58
CA THR A 73 0.96 -10.90 5.34
C THR A 73 1.33 -10.89 6.82
N PRO A 74 0.44 -10.47 7.74
CA PRO A 74 0.74 -10.47 9.16
C PRO A 74 1.09 -11.86 9.68
N VAL A 75 2.11 -11.95 10.55
CA VAL A 75 2.45 -13.20 11.23
C VAL A 75 1.27 -13.65 12.10
N GLY A 76 0.89 -14.92 11.98
CA GLY A 76 -0.26 -15.47 12.70
C GLY A 76 -1.61 -15.14 12.06
N HIS A 77 -1.63 -14.51 10.88
CA HIS A 77 -2.84 -14.45 10.06
C HIS A 77 -3.09 -15.83 9.45
N GLU A 78 -4.10 -16.53 9.96
CA GLU A 78 -4.71 -17.64 9.25
C GLU A 78 -5.79 -17.04 8.33
N PRO A 79 -5.75 -17.28 7.01
CA PRO A 79 -6.85 -16.89 6.14
C PRO A 79 -8.11 -17.50 6.72
N GLY A 80 -9.11 -16.66 7.00
CA GLY A 80 -10.36 -17.15 7.58
C GLY A 80 -10.94 -18.24 6.68
N ASP A 81 -11.46 -19.32 7.28
CA ASP A 81 -12.29 -20.25 6.52
C ASP A 81 -13.33 -19.43 5.74
N PRO A 82 -13.50 -19.64 4.42
CA PRO A 82 -14.51 -18.94 3.67
C PRO A 82 -15.84 -19.18 4.38
N LEU A 83 -16.44 -18.11 4.95
CA LEU A 83 -17.69 -18.24 5.69
C LEU A 83 -18.69 -19.00 4.80
N PRO A 84 -19.16 -20.18 5.21
CA PRO A 84 -20.12 -20.92 4.40
C PRO A 84 -21.41 -20.11 4.37
N GLY A 85 -21.70 -19.45 3.24
CA GLY A 85 -23.04 -18.96 2.98
C GLY A 85 -23.21 -17.49 2.62
N ARG A 86 -22.38 -16.90 1.76
CA ARG A 86 -22.89 -15.83 0.88
C ARG A 86 -23.04 -16.31 -0.56
N ARG A 87 -23.94 -17.27 -0.74
CA ARG A 87 -24.70 -17.43 -2.00
C ARG A 87 -26.02 -16.65 -1.84
N SER A 88 -26.44 -16.00 -2.93
CA SER A 88 -27.64 -15.14 -3.16
C SER A 88 -27.42 -13.63 -2.95
N ALA A 89 -27.80 -12.73 -3.87
CA ALA A 89 -28.61 -12.87 -5.09
C ALA A 89 -28.42 -11.69 -6.07
N ALA A 90 -28.72 -11.99 -7.35
CA ALA A 90 -29.21 -11.17 -8.47
C ALA A 90 -28.50 -9.86 -8.86
#